data_AF-A0A212D2C4-F1
#
_entry.id   AF-A0A212D2C4-F1
#
_cell.length_a   1.000
_cell.length_b   1.000
_cell.length_c   1.000
_cell.angle_alpha   90.00
_cell.angle_beta   90.00
_cell.angle_gamma   90.00
#
_symmetry.space_group_name_H-M   'P 1'
#
loop_
_entity.id
_entity.type
_entity.pdbx_description
1 polymer ?
#
loop_
_entity_poly.entity_id
_entity_poly.type
_entity_poly.pdbx_seq_one_letter_code
_entity_poly.pdbx_strand_id
1 'polypeptide(L)'
;MCSLPAACPVLCSGNGQYSKGTCQCYSGWKGAECDVPMNQCIDPSCGGHGSCIDGNCVCSAGYKGEHCEEVDCLDPTCSSHGVCVNGECLCSPGWGGLNCELARVQCPDQCSGHGTYLPDTGLCSCDPNWMGPDCSVEVCSVDCGTHGVCIGGACRCEEGWTGAACDQRVCHPRCIEHGTCKDGKCECREGWNGEHCTIAGWITGSLLGGNNGTHFF
;
A
#
# COMPACT_ATOMS: atom_id res chain seq x y z
N MET A 1 44.24 70.53 27.75
CA MET A 1 45.30 69.52 27.59
C MET A 1 44.60 68.18 27.40
N CYS A 2 44.43 67.72 26.17
CA CYS A 2 43.99 66.35 25.90
C CYS A 2 45.24 65.55 25.57
N SER A 3 45.73 64.83 26.57
CA SER A 3 46.84 63.90 26.47
C SER A 3 46.27 62.49 26.39
N LEU A 4 46.30 61.89 25.19
CA LEU A 4 46.49 60.47 24.87
C LEU A 4 46.26 60.29 23.36
N PRO A 5 47.04 59.45 22.65
CA PRO A 5 46.78 59.12 21.25
C PRO A 5 45.60 58.15 21.23
N ALA A 6 44.39 58.67 21.38
CA ALA A 6 43.19 57.89 21.14
C ALA A 6 43.15 57.62 19.63
N ALA A 7 43.48 56.40 19.23
CA ALA A 7 43.26 55.94 17.86
C ALA A 7 41.81 56.29 17.49
N CYS A 8 41.63 57.26 16.59
CA CYS A 8 40.31 57.54 16.06
C CYS A 8 39.84 56.25 15.37
N PRO A 9 38.66 55.71 15.70
CA PRO A 9 38.13 54.57 14.97
C PRO A 9 38.07 54.96 13.49
N VAL A 10 38.66 54.14 12.63
CA VAL A 10 38.60 54.35 11.18
C VAL A 10 37.15 54.07 10.77
N LEU A 11 36.39 55.12 10.49
CA LEU A 11 34.99 55.03 10.07
C LEU A 11 34.88 54.17 8.80
N CYS A 12 33.84 53.32 8.74
CA CYS A 12 33.62 52.41 7.61
C CYS A 12 34.84 51.51 7.31
N SER A 13 35.63 51.20 8.34
CA SER A 13 36.84 50.38 8.27
C SER A 13 37.88 50.85 7.24
N GLY A 14 37.79 52.11 6.78
CA GLY A 14 38.63 52.68 5.73
C GLY A 14 38.23 52.28 4.31
N ASN A 15 37.18 51.48 4.15
CA ASN A 15 36.72 50.91 2.89
C ASN A 15 35.39 51.53 2.42
N GLY A 16 35.04 52.71 2.90
CA GLY A 16 33.83 53.39 2.49
C GLY A 16 33.79 54.85 2.89
N GLN A 17 32.74 55.53 2.45
CA GLN A 17 32.43 56.89 2.80
C GLN A 17 31.23 56.94 3.76
N TYR A 18 31.39 57.54 4.92
CA TYR A 18 30.30 57.73 5.86
C TYR A 18 29.39 58.87 5.40
N SER A 19 28.09 58.60 5.25
CA SER A 19 27.10 59.58 4.82
C SER A 19 25.73 59.29 5.43
N LYS A 20 25.10 60.32 6.03
CA LYS A 20 23.74 60.27 6.61
C LYS A 20 23.48 59.12 7.59
N GLY A 21 24.46 58.74 8.41
CA GLY A 21 24.27 57.69 9.41
C GLY A 21 24.67 56.28 8.96
N THR A 22 25.11 56.12 7.71
CA THR A 22 25.43 54.81 7.12
C THR A 22 26.74 54.86 6.34
N CYS A 23 27.45 53.73 6.26
CA CYS A 23 28.63 53.60 5.41
C CYS A 23 28.25 53.24 3.96
N GLN A 24 28.81 54.00 3.01
CA GLN A 24 28.73 53.69 1.58
C GLN A 24 30.04 53.01 1.17
N CYS A 25 30.01 51.69 1.00
CA CYS A 25 31.22 50.92 0.75
C CYS A 25 31.80 51.16 -0.64
N TYR A 26 33.13 51.19 -0.71
CA TYR A 26 33.86 51.15 -1.97
C TYR A 26 33.71 49.78 -2.64
N SER A 27 33.97 49.73 -3.94
CA SER A 27 33.88 48.49 -4.72
C SER A 27 34.72 47.38 -4.10
N GLY A 28 34.11 46.20 -3.91
CA GLY A 28 34.76 45.04 -3.30
C GLY A 28 34.51 44.88 -1.80
N TRP A 29 33.76 45.79 -1.16
CA TRP A 29 33.41 45.74 0.26
C TRP A 29 31.91 45.87 0.48
N LYS A 30 31.42 45.24 1.54
CA LYS A 30 30.02 45.25 1.99
C LYS A 30 29.95 45.14 3.52
N GLY A 31 28.74 45.11 4.05
CA GLY A 31 28.47 45.15 5.50
C GLY A 31 28.21 46.57 5.99
N ALA A 32 27.64 46.69 7.18
CA ALA A 32 27.26 47.98 7.76
C ALA A 32 28.47 48.92 7.99
N GLU A 33 29.65 48.34 8.20
CA GLU A 33 30.92 49.05 8.45
C GLU A 33 31.95 48.84 7.32
N CYS A 34 31.54 48.31 6.16
CA CYS A 34 32.42 48.03 5.01
C CYS A 34 33.66 47.18 5.36
N ASP A 35 33.50 46.29 6.33
CA ASP A 35 34.53 45.40 6.86
C ASP A 35 34.53 44.02 6.19
N VAL A 36 33.48 43.69 5.42
CA VAL A 36 33.32 42.39 4.77
C VAL A 36 33.70 42.48 3.30
N PRO A 37 34.69 41.72 2.80
CA PRO A 37 34.97 41.60 1.37
C PRO A 37 33.78 41.06 0.60
N MET A 38 33.60 41.48 -0.66
CA MET A 38 32.43 41.11 -1.47
C MET A 38 32.27 39.59 -1.66
N ASN A 39 33.39 38.86 -1.71
CA ASN A 39 33.46 37.40 -1.87
C ASN A 39 33.27 36.61 -0.56
N GLN A 40 33.03 37.28 0.57
CA GLN A 40 32.72 36.67 1.86
C GLN A 40 31.29 36.97 2.25
N CYS A 41 30.64 36.09 3.00
CA CYS A 41 29.27 36.34 3.47
C CYS A 41 29.31 37.18 4.74
N ILE A 42 28.31 38.05 4.92
CA ILE A 42 28.17 38.85 6.15
C ILE A 42 27.96 37.93 7.35
N ASP A 43 27.17 36.87 7.16
CA ASP A 43 27.13 35.72 8.06
C ASP A 43 27.90 34.55 7.43
N PRO A 44 29.11 34.21 7.94
CA PRO A 44 29.88 33.08 7.46
C PRO A 44 29.17 31.73 7.64
N SER A 45 28.23 31.64 8.57
CA SER A 45 27.44 30.44 8.86
C SER A 45 26.15 30.36 8.06
N CYS A 46 25.77 31.42 7.33
CA CYS A 46 24.51 31.51 6.61
C CYS A 46 23.33 31.01 7.45
N GLY A 47 23.13 31.63 8.62
CA GLY A 47 22.05 31.30 9.55
C GLY A 47 22.19 29.92 10.21
N GLY A 48 23.32 29.23 10.01
CA GLY A 48 23.49 27.82 10.36
C GLY A 48 22.80 26.85 9.40
N HIS A 49 22.20 27.36 8.32
CA HIS A 49 21.35 26.61 7.39
C HIS A 49 21.80 26.75 5.95
N GLY A 50 23.04 27.12 5.69
CA GLY A 50 23.57 27.28 4.35
C GLY A 50 25.08 27.15 4.28
N SER A 51 25.61 27.33 3.08
CA SER A 51 27.04 27.44 2.83
C SER A 51 27.34 28.73 2.10
N CYS A 52 28.36 29.46 2.56
CA CYS A 52 28.81 30.66 1.89
C CYS A 52 29.63 30.31 0.64
N ILE A 53 29.17 30.72 -0.54
CA ILE A 53 29.83 30.50 -1.82
C ILE A 53 29.96 31.84 -2.55
N ASP A 54 31.22 32.28 -2.71
CA ASP A 54 31.59 33.54 -3.37
C ASP A 54 30.77 34.76 -2.88
N GLY A 55 30.64 34.86 -1.56
CA GLY A 55 29.95 35.96 -0.90
C GLY A 55 28.43 35.89 -0.87
N ASN A 56 27.83 34.82 -1.42
CA ASN A 56 26.41 34.57 -1.39
C ASN A 56 26.10 33.31 -0.57
N CYS A 57 25.06 33.36 0.25
CA CYS A 57 24.61 32.20 0.99
C CYS A 57 23.80 31.28 0.08
N VAL A 58 24.24 30.03 -0.06
CA VAL A 58 23.47 28.97 -0.70
C VAL A 58 22.78 28.17 0.40
N CYS A 59 21.47 28.33 0.49
CA CYS A 59 20.65 27.73 1.55
C CYS A 59 20.49 26.23 1.37
N SER A 60 20.46 25.54 2.51
CA SER A 60 20.11 24.12 2.60
C SER A 60 18.61 23.95 2.32
N ALA A 61 18.22 22.74 1.92
CA ALA A 61 16.81 22.43 1.69
C ALA A 61 15.94 22.81 2.91
N GLY A 62 14.81 23.46 2.67
CA GLY A 62 13.91 23.92 3.73
C GLY A 62 14.15 25.34 4.23
N TYR A 63 15.17 26.05 3.74
CA TYR A 63 15.53 27.40 4.19
C TYR A 63 15.69 28.38 3.03
N LYS A 64 15.40 29.66 3.28
CA LYS A 64 15.52 30.77 2.35
C LYS A 64 15.92 32.07 3.06
N GLY A 65 16.04 33.15 2.30
CA GLY A 65 16.52 34.45 2.79
C GLY A 65 17.96 34.72 2.35
N GLU A 66 18.40 35.97 2.51
CA GLU A 66 19.76 36.42 2.15
C GLU A 66 20.85 35.69 2.96
N HIS A 67 20.50 35.24 4.16
CA HIS A 67 21.39 34.54 5.07
C HIS A 67 20.80 33.19 5.51
N CYS A 68 19.81 32.65 4.79
CA CYS A 68 19.15 31.36 5.10
C CYS A 68 18.49 31.31 6.49
N GLU A 69 18.06 32.47 7.00
CA GLU A 69 17.44 32.65 8.31
C GLU A 69 15.94 32.35 8.31
N GLU A 70 15.31 32.30 7.13
CA GLU A 70 13.89 32.04 6.97
C GLU A 70 13.64 30.57 6.67
N VAL A 71 12.60 30.01 7.27
CA VAL A 71 12.16 28.65 6.94
C VAL A 71 11.25 28.73 5.71
N ASP A 72 11.55 27.92 4.69
CA ASP A 72 10.79 27.90 3.44
C ASP A 72 9.52 27.04 3.55
N CYS A 73 9.62 25.86 4.16
CA CYS A 73 8.49 24.97 4.46
C CYS A 73 8.04 25.08 5.92
N LEU A 74 6.79 24.72 6.21
CA LEU A 74 6.29 24.68 7.59
C LEU A 74 7.07 23.68 8.46
N ASP A 75 7.51 22.58 7.84
CA ASP A 75 8.54 21.67 8.36
C ASP A 75 9.70 21.57 7.35
N PRO A 76 10.88 22.15 7.64
CA PRO A 76 12.02 22.11 6.73
C PRO A 76 12.59 20.70 6.52
N THR A 77 12.28 19.76 7.41
CA THR A 77 12.68 18.36 7.29
C THR A 77 11.61 17.47 6.66
N CYS A 78 10.39 18.01 6.44
CA CYS A 78 9.24 17.25 5.98
C CYS A 78 9.08 15.92 6.74
N SER A 79 9.05 15.99 8.07
CA SER A 79 9.01 14.86 9.00
C SER A 79 10.12 13.82 8.79
N SER A 80 11.25 14.20 8.19
CA SER A 80 12.31 13.28 7.73
C SER A 80 11.85 12.24 6.70
N HIS A 81 10.71 12.50 6.05
CA HIS A 81 10.02 11.60 5.13
C HIS A 81 9.74 12.26 3.78
N GLY A 82 10.40 13.37 3.49
CA GLY A 82 10.26 14.10 2.23
C GLY A 82 11.37 15.11 2.02
N VAL A 83 11.21 15.91 0.98
CA VAL A 83 12.11 17.03 0.66
C VAL A 83 11.28 18.29 0.48
N CYS A 84 11.68 19.38 1.11
CA CYS A 84 11.06 20.69 0.91
C CYS A 84 11.46 21.27 -0.45
N VAL A 85 10.48 21.64 -1.27
CA VAL A 85 10.68 22.28 -2.58
C VAL A 85 9.68 23.43 -2.71
N ASN A 86 10.17 24.67 -2.80
CA ASN A 86 9.35 25.88 -2.98
C ASN A 86 8.21 26.04 -1.95
N GLY A 87 8.50 25.76 -0.68
CA GLY A 87 7.51 25.84 0.41
C GLY A 87 6.54 24.66 0.51
N GLU A 88 6.65 23.63 -0.33
CA GLU A 88 5.85 22.40 -0.24
C GLU A 88 6.73 21.17 0.01
N CYS A 89 6.23 20.23 0.83
CA CYS A 89 6.92 18.98 1.11
C CYS A 89 6.58 17.91 0.05
N LEU A 90 7.59 17.49 -0.71
CA LEU A 90 7.52 16.34 -1.58
C LEU A 90 7.80 15.05 -0.79
N CYS A 91 6.76 14.26 -0.52
CA CYS A 91 6.88 13.07 0.31
C CYS A 91 7.53 11.87 -0.40
N SER A 92 8.33 11.13 0.36
CA SER A 92 8.91 9.86 -0.03
C SER A 92 7.83 8.78 -0.17
N PRO A 93 8.08 7.72 -0.96
CA PRO A 93 7.13 6.61 -1.10
C PRO A 93 6.72 6.02 0.26
N GLY A 94 5.42 5.82 0.47
CA GLY A 94 4.88 5.37 1.76
C GLY A 94 4.64 6.49 2.78
N TRP A 95 4.77 7.75 2.38
CA TRP A 95 4.47 8.89 3.25
C TRP A 95 3.55 9.89 2.55
N GLY A 96 2.81 10.65 3.35
CA GLY A 96 1.87 11.66 2.91
C GLY A 96 1.49 12.61 4.05
N GLY A 97 0.53 13.49 3.81
CA GLY A 97 0.27 14.62 4.69
C GLY A 97 0.96 15.88 4.18
N LEU A 98 0.70 17.02 4.82
CA LEU A 98 1.22 18.32 4.37
C LEU A 98 2.74 18.41 4.59
N ASN A 99 3.24 17.73 5.62
CA ASN A 99 4.63 17.70 6.04
C ASN A 99 5.19 16.27 6.01
N CYS A 100 4.56 15.34 5.26
CA CYS A 100 4.94 13.93 5.18
C CYS A 100 4.89 13.17 6.53
N GLU A 101 4.06 13.65 7.45
CA GLU A 101 3.88 13.12 8.81
C GLU A 101 3.03 11.84 8.85
N LEU A 102 2.25 11.58 7.80
CA LEU A 102 1.36 10.43 7.72
C LEU A 102 2.08 9.28 7.02
N ALA A 103 2.32 8.20 7.75
CA ALA A 103 2.69 6.93 7.14
C ALA A 103 1.53 6.49 6.24
N ARG A 104 1.73 6.55 4.93
CA ARG A 104 0.85 5.88 3.98
C ARG A 104 1.20 4.42 4.07
N VAL A 105 0.20 3.59 4.35
CA VAL A 105 0.37 2.14 4.39
C VAL A 105 1.03 1.71 3.07
N GLN A 106 2.34 1.44 3.09
CA GLN A 106 2.99 0.63 2.08
C GLN A 106 2.25 -0.69 2.18
N CYS A 107 1.48 -0.98 1.13
CA CYS A 107 0.34 -1.89 1.20
C CYS A 107 0.68 -3.23 1.86
N PRO A 108 -0.31 -3.89 2.47
CA PRO A 108 -0.26 -5.33 2.64
C PRO A 108 -0.09 -5.95 1.24
N ASP A 109 1.13 -6.36 0.92
CA ASP A 109 1.46 -7.31 -0.14
C ASP A 109 0.88 -7.04 -1.56
N GLN A 110 0.87 -5.78 -2.02
CA GLN A 110 0.54 -5.42 -3.42
C GLN A 110 -0.76 -6.07 -3.93
N CYS A 111 -1.89 -5.84 -3.25
CA CYS A 111 -3.18 -6.44 -3.61
C CYS A 111 -3.11 -7.98 -3.65
N SER A 112 -2.45 -8.56 -2.64
CA SER A 112 -2.19 -10.00 -2.52
C SER A 112 -1.50 -10.64 -3.73
N GLY A 113 -0.82 -9.85 -4.56
CA GLY A 113 -0.22 -10.29 -5.83
C GLY A 113 -1.23 -10.58 -6.96
N HIS A 114 -2.49 -10.18 -6.78
CA HIS A 114 -3.61 -10.46 -7.69
C HIS A 114 -4.34 -9.18 -8.12
N GLY A 115 -3.60 -8.07 -8.22
CA GLY A 115 -4.15 -6.82 -8.70
C GLY A 115 -3.13 -5.70 -8.79
N THR A 116 -3.61 -4.55 -9.25
CA THR A 116 -2.85 -3.31 -9.38
C THR A 116 -3.38 -2.27 -8.38
N TYR A 117 -2.49 -1.72 -7.55
CA TYR A 117 -2.86 -0.64 -6.63
C TYR A 117 -3.06 0.68 -7.38
N LEU A 118 -4.12 1.41 -7.06
CA LEU A 118 -4.46 2.71 -7.62
C LEU A 118 -4.15 3.82 -6.59
N PRO A 119 -3.05 4.57 -6.74
CA PRO A 119 -2.63 5.57 -5.74
C PRO A 119 -3.62 6.70 -5.52
N ASP A 120 -4.37 7.07 -6.56
CA ASP A 120 -5.33 8.19 -6.53
C ASP A 120 -6.55 7.89 -5.66
N THR A 121 -6.97 6.62 -5.61
CA THR A 121 -8.16 6.18 -4.86
C THR A 121 -7.80 5.42 -3.58
N GLY A 122 -6.57 4.94 -3.47
CA GLY A 122 -6.11 4.11 -2.36
C GLY A 122 -6.69 2.69 -2.38
N LEU A 123 -7.21 2.23 -3.52
CA LEU A 123 -7.87 0.92 -3.69
C LEU A 123 -7.08 0.01 -4.63
N CYS A 124 -7.34 -1.29 -4.53
CA CYS A 124 -6.84 -2.29 -5.47
C CYS A 124 -7.80 -2.51 -6.64
N SER A 125 -7.26 -2.49 -7.86
CA SER A 125 -7.92 -2.99 -9.07
C SER A 125 -7.51 -4.45 -9.27
N CYS A 126 -8.40 -5.39 -8.95
CA CYS A 126 -8.10 -6.82 -8.99
C CYS A 126 -7.98 -7.39 -10.41
N ASP A 127 -7.12 -8.38 -10.56
CA ASP A 127 -7.02 -9.22 -11.75
C ASP A 127 -8.30 -10.06 -11.95
N PRO A 128 -8.54 -10.58 -13.17
CA PRO A 128 -9.67 -11.47 -13.40
C PRO A 128 -9.70 -12.65 -12.42
N ASN A 129 -10.88 -12.97 -11.92
CA ASN A 129 -11.14 -13.99 -10.90
C ASN A 129 -10.63 -13.65 -9.49
N TRP A 130 -10.37 -12.38 -9.18
CA TRP A 130 -10.05 -11.93 -7.82
C TRP A 130 -10.92 -10.75 -7.42
N MET A 131 -11.27 -10.68 -6.13
CA MET A 131 -12.09 -9.63 -5.56
C MET A 131 -11.71 -9.33 -4.11
N GLY A 132 -12.39 -8.35 -3.53
CA GLY A 132 -12.13 -7.85 -2.19
C GLY A 132 -11.28 -6.58 -2.21
N PRO A 133 -11.14 -5.92 -1.04
CA PRO A 133 -10.41 -4.66 -0.94
C PRO A 133 -8.91 -4.80 -1.23
N ASP A 134 -8.36 -6.00 -1.04
CA ASP A 134 -6.96 -6.36 -1.25
C ASP A 134 -6.77 -7.46 -2.30
N CYS A 135 -7.82 -7.84 -3.04
CA CYS A 135 -7.77 -8.93 -4.04
C CYS A 135 -7.38 -10.30 -3.47
N SER A 136 -7.63 -10.55 -2.20
CA SER A 136 -7.34 -11.83 -1.55
C SER A 136 -8.39 -12.92 -1.81
N VAL A 137 -9.55 -12.56 -2.39
CA VAL A 137 -10.68 -13.49 -2.56
C VAL A 137 -10.75 -13.96 -4.01
N GLU A 138 -10.50 -15.24 -4.25
CA GLU A 138 -10.69 -15.87 -5.56
C GLU A 138 -12.20 -15.94 -5.90
N VAL A 139 -12.56 -15.52 -7.11
CA VAL A 139 -13.91 -15.58 -7.66
C VAL A 139 -14.04 -16.84 -8.51
N CYS A 140 -14.88 -17.76 -8.06
CA CYS A 140 -15.25 -18.94 -8.84
C CYS A 140 -16.40 -18.64 -9.81
N SER A 141 -16.50 -19.41 -10.90
CA SER A 141 -17.60 -19.31 -11.87
C SER A 141 -18.98 -19.58 -11.26
N VAL A 142 -19.01 -20.35 -10.16
CA VAL A 142 -20.18 -20.69 -9.36
C VAL A 142 -19.78 -20.68 -7.89
N ASP A 143 -20.72 -20.34 -7.00
CA ASP A 143 -20.49 -20.42 -5.56
C ASP A 143 -20.35 -21.89 -5.15
N CYS A 144 -19.19 -22.27 -4.59
CA CYS A 144 -18.90 -23.64 -4.18
C CYS A 144 -19.64 -24.07 -2.90
N GLY A 145 -20.42 -23.16 -2.31
CA GLY A 145 -21.21 -23.42 -1.10
C GLY A 145 -20.33 -23.78 0.09
N THR A 146 -20.92 -24.48 1.08
CA THR A 146 -20.23 -24.91 2.31
C THR A 146 -19.46 -26.23 2.16
N HIS A 147 -19.51 -26.86 0.98
CA HIS A 147 -19.00 -28.22 0.74
C HIS A 147 -18.00 -28.27 -0.41
N GLY A 148 -17.45 -27.12 -0.79
CA GLY A 148 -16.47 -27.01 -1.84
C GLY A 148 -15.48 -25.88 -1.57
N VAL A 149 -14.28 -26.02 -2.13
CA VAL A 149 -13.25 -24.99 -2.13
C VAL A 149 -13.00 -24.56 -3.56
N CYS A 150 -12.99 -23.25 -3.80
CA CYS A 150 -12.61 -22.68 -5.09
C CYS A 150 -11.11 -22.91 -5.34
N ILE A 151 -10.76 -23.54 -6.45
CA ILE A 151 -9.36 -23.76 -6.85
C ILE A 151 -9.25 -23.62 -8.37
N GLY A 152 -8.55 -22.58 -8.83
CA GLY A 152 -8.33 -22.36 -10.26
C GLY A 152 -9.63 -22.08 -11.02
N GLY A 153 -10.55 -21.35 -10.40
CA GLY A 153 -11.85 -20.99 -10.97
C GLY A 153 -12.90 -22.11 -11.03
N ALA A 154 -12.61 -23.30 -10.47
CA ALA A 154 -13.55 -24.43 -10.38
C ALA A 154 -13.70 -24.91 -8.93
N CYS A 155 -14.89 -25.43 -8.59
CA CYS A 155 -15.15 -25.96 -7.26
C CYS A 155 -14.59 -27.37 -7.11
N ARG A 156 -13.74 -27.56 -6.10
CA ARG A 156 -13.33 -28.88 -5.63
C ARG A 156 -14.20 -29.28 -4.45
N CYS A 157 -15.05 -30.28 -4.63
CA CYS A 157 -15.98 -30.72 -3.61
C CYS A 157 -15.35 -31.59 -2.52
N GLU A 158 -15.89 -31.50 -1.32
CA GLU A 158 -15.63 -32.40 -0.20
C GLU A 158 -16.14 -33.82 -0.50
N GLU A 159 -15.62 -34.81 0.24
CA GLU A 159 -16.05 -36.20 0.08
C GLU A 159 -17.56 -36.36 0.34
N GLY A 160 -18.26 -37.03 -0.58
CA GLY A 160 -19.71 -37.21 -0.52
C GLY A 160 -20.51 -36.08 -1.15
N TRP A 161 -19.86 -35.06 -1.72
CA TRP A 161 -20.48 -33.99 -2.50
C TRP A 161 -19.99 -33.95 -3.95
N THR A 162 -20.83 -33.46 -4.84
CA THR A 162 -20.61 -33.37 -6.28
C THR A 162 -21.43 -32.23 -6.88
N GLY A 163 -21.37 -32.07 -8.20
CA GLY A 163 -21.97 -30.95 -8.93
C GLY A 163 -21.01 -29.78 -9.07
N ALA A 164 -21.32 -28.86 -9.98
CA ALA A 164 -20.46 -27.70 -10.27
C ALA A 164 -20.31 -26.76 -9.05
N ALA A 165 -21.33 -26.69 -8.20
CA ALA A 165 -21.37 -25.87 -6.98
C ALA A 165 -21.20 -26.70 -5.69
N CYS A 166 -20.86 -27.99 -5.79
CA CYS A 166 -20.75 -28.90 -4.63
C CYS A 166 -22.02 -28.97 -3.76
N ASP A 167 -23.18 -28.77 -4.37
CA ASP A 167 -24.49 -28.73 -3.74
C ASP A 167 -25.27 -30.05 -3.85
N GLN A 168 -24.68 -31.07 -4.48
CA GLN A 168 -25.31 -32.36 -4.69
C GLN A 168 -24.62 -33.45 -3.88
N ARG A 169 -25.38 -34.23 -3.11
CA ARG A 169 -24.87 -35.41 -2.41
C ARG A 169 -24.58 -36.55 -3.38
N VAL A 170 -23.41 -37.19 -3.24
CA VAL A 170 -23.06 -38.39 -4.01
C VAL A 170 -23.90 -39.57 -3.54
N CYS A 171 -24.61 -40.22 -4.46
CA CYS A 171 -25.26 -41.50 -4.20
C CYS A 171 -24.32 -42.67 -4.48
N HIS A 172 -24.54 -43.81 -3.80
CA HIS A 172 -23.81 -45.04 -4.06
C HIS A 172 -23.93 -45.42 -5.56
N PRO A 173 -22.86 -45.85 -6.25
CA PRO A 173 -22.89 -46.12 -7.69
C PRO A 173 -24.02 -47.09 -8.12
N ARG A 174 -24.25 -48.16 -7.36
CA ARG A 174 -25.35 -49.14 -7.60
C ARG A 174 -26.77 -48.57 -7.47
N CYS A 175 -26.93 -47.36 -6.94
CA CYS A 175 -28.23 -46.69 -6.85
C CYS A 175 -28.88 -46.49 -8.22
N ILE A 176 -28.08 -46.14 -9.23
CA ILE A 176 -28.57 -45.84 -10.58
C ILE A 176 -29.12 -47.08 -11.31
N GLU A 177 -28.77 -48.29 -10.87
CA GLU A 177 -29.24 -49.52 -11.48
C GLU A 177 -30.74 -49.73 -11.23
N HIS A 178 -31.22 -49.51 -10.00
CA HIS A 178 -32.60 -49.83 -9.60
C HIS A 178 -33.27 -48.77 -8.70
N GLY A 179 -32.72 -47.56 -8.63
CA GLY A 179 -33.29 -46.47 -7.86
C GLY A 179 -33.02 -45.10 -8.48
N THR A 180 -33.55 -44.08 -7.83
CA THR A 180 -33.32 -42.67 -8.14
C THR A 180 -32.58 -42.04 -6.98
N CYS A 181 -31.49 -41.31 -7.26
CA CYS A 181 -30.77 -40.56 -6.24
C CYS A 181 -31.56 -39.30 -5.86
N LYS A 182 -31.89 -39.15 -4.58
CA LYS A 182 -32.39 -37.90 -4.00
C LYS A 182 -31.66 -37.60 -2.71
N ASP A 183 -30.92 -36.48 -2.70
CA ASP A 183 -30.17 -36.01 -1.53
C ASP A 183 -29.27 -37.08 -0.89
N GLY A 184 -28.53 -37.83 -1.71
CA GLY A 184 -27.61 -38.88 -1.24
C GLY A 184 -28.29 -40.18 -0.83
N LYS A 185 -29.63 -40.23 -0.83
CA LYS A 185 -30.43 -41.41 -0.55
C LYS A 185 -30.98 -42.03 -1.83
N CYS A 186 -30.97 -43.35 -1.88
CA CYS A 186 -31.59 -44.10 -2.97
C CYS A 186 -33.07 -44.31 -2.71
N GLU A 187 -33.90 -43.77 -3.59
CA GLU A 187 -35.31 -44.12 -3.67
C GLU A 187 -35.46 -45.29 -4.65
N CYS A 188 -35.78 -46.47 -4.12
CA CYS A 188 -35.85 -47.68 -4.92
C CYS A 188 -37.08 -47.72 -5.82
N ARG A 189 -36.90 -48.24 -7.03
CA ARG A 189 -38.00 -48.58 -7.93
C ARG A 189 -38.78 -49.76 -7.38
N GLU A 190 -40.04 -49.89 -7.79
CA GLU A 190 -40.93 -50.95 -7.33
C GLU A 190 -40.31 -52.34 -7.52
N GLY A 191 -40.37 -53.17 -6.48
CA GLY A 191 -39.74 -54.50 -6.47
C GLY A 191 -38.25 -54.48 -6.08
N TRP A 192 -37.70 -53.36 -5.61
CA TRP A 192 -36.33 -53.26 -5.09
C TRP A 192 -36.31 -52.61 -3.71
N ASN A 193 -35.39 -53.04 -2.86
CA ASN A 193 -35.24 -52.62 -1.47
C ASN A 193 -33.76 -52.52 -1.07
N GLY A 194 -33.52 -52.06 0.16
CA GLY A 194 -32.19 -51.85 0.73
C GLY A 194 -31.66 -50.44 0.47
N GLU A 195 -30.59 -50.08 1.18
CA GLU A 195 -30.01 -48.72 1.17
C GLU A 195 -29.53 -48.26 -0.21
N HIS A 196 -29.17 -49.20 -1.08
CA HIS A 196 -28.69 -48.93 -2.43
C HIS A 196 -29.54 -49.61 -3.51
N CYS A 197 -30.76 -50.06 -3.17
CA CYS A 197 -31.69 -50.71 -4.10
C CYS A 197 -31.14 -51.96 -4.78
N THR A 198 -30.31 -52.73 -4.06
CA THR A 198 -29.67 -53.95 -4.58
C THR A 198 -30.39 -55.23 -4.16
N ILE A 199 -31.44 -55.14 -3.33
CA ILE A 199 -32.19 -56.29 -2.84
C ILE A 199 -33.51 -56.38 -3.60
N ALA A 200 -33.75 -57.45 -4.35
CA ALA A 200 -35.05 -57.67 -4.98
C ALA A 200 -36.14 -57.89 -3.91
N GLY A 201 -37.22 -57.10 -3.99
CA GLY A 201 -38.40 -57.15 -3.13
C GLY A 201 -39.39 -58.22 -3.55
N TRP A 202 -39.92 -58.95 -2.56
CA TRP A 202 -40.93 -59.99 -2.75
C TRP A 202 -42.33 -59.36 -2.81
N ILE A 203 -42.82 -59.04 -4.00
CA ILE A 203 -44.21 -58.63 -4.18
C ILE A 203 -45.01 -59.89 -4.55
N THR A 204 -45.79 -60.37 -3.59
CA THR A 204 -46.87 -61.38 -3.75
C THR A 204 -46.61 -62.46 -4.81
N GLY A 205 -45.81 -63.47 -4.45
CA GLY A 205 -45.93 -64.82 -5.01
C GLY A 205 -45.29 -65.11 -6.38
N SER A 206 -44.44 -64.26 -6.95
CA SER A 206 -43.65 -64.66 -8.14
C SER A 206 -42.31 -63.91 -8.23
N LEU A 207 -41.21 -64.67 -8.19
CA LEU A 207 -39.87 -64.21 -8.56
C LEU A 207 -39.85 -63.89 -10.05
N LEU A 208 -39.78 -62.62 -10.44
CA LEU A 208 -39.36 -62.26 -11.79
C LEU A 208 -37.83 -62.37 -11.88
N GLY A 209 -37.38 -63.61 -12.09
CA GLY A 209 -36.12 -64.11 -12.71
C GLY A 209 -34.80 -63.36 -12.47
N GLY A 210 -33.70 -64.01 -12.07
CA GLY A 210 -33.44 -65.44 -11.90
C GLY A 210 -31.96 -65.75 -11.65
N ASN A 211 -31.73 -66.93 -11.07
CA ASN A 211 -30.49 -67.72 -10.95
C ASN A 211 -29.31 -67.15 -10.13
N ASN A 212 -29.15 -67.60 -8.89
CA ASN A 212 -28.42 -68.86 -8.63
C ASN A 212 -28.75 -69.36 -7.21
N GLY A 213 -28.99 -70.66 -7.08
CA GLY A 213 -29.41 -71.26 -5.82
C GLY A 213 -28.33 -71.25 -4.75
N THR A 214 -28.78 -71.21 -3.50
CA THR A 214 -28.34 -72.12 -2.42
C THR A 214 -29.26 -71.89 -1.23
N HIS A 215 -29.98 -72.94 -0.85
CA HIS A 215 -30.61 -73.08 0.45
C HIS A 215 -29.57 -72.86 1.55
N PHE A 216 -29.90 -72.05 2.56
CA PHE A 216 -29.39 -72.25 3.91
C PHE A 216 -30.56 -72.16 4.89
N PHE A 217 -30.59 -73.17 5.77
CA PHE A 217 -31.56 -73.38 6.85
C PHE A 217 -31.49 -72.27 7.90
#